data_AF-A0A848XPN1-F1
#
_entry.id   AF-A0A848XPN1-F1
#
_cell.length_a   1.000
_cell.length_b   1.000
_cell.length_c   1.000
_cell.angle_alpha   90.00
_cell.angle_beta   90.00
_cell.angle_gamma   90.00
#
_symmetry.space_group_name_H-M   'P 1'
#
loop_
_entity.id
_entity.type
_entity.pdbx_description
1 polymer ?
#
loop_
_entity_poly.entity_id
_entity_poly.type
_entity_poly.pdbx_seq_one_letter_code
_entity_poly.pdbx_strand_id
1 'polypeptide(L)'
;TNSRRSYSDFRGNFWDRYRGYDRNGDGVGDVPFHPVRLFSLVVAQNEPALVLQRSPLVALLDVAEQVLPVLTPASLVDPSPMLEPFPSGWGREP
;
A
#
# COMPACT_ATOMS: atom_id res chain seq x y z
N THR A 1 17.11 -12.53 -21.69
CA THR A 1 16.80 -12.88 -20.29
C THR A 1 16.63 -11.61 -19.48
N ASN A 2 15.41 -11.21 -19.14
CA ASN A 2 15.19 -10.19 -18.10
C ASN A 2 13.82 -10.45 -17.46
N SER A 3 13.78 -11.43 -16.56
CA SER A 3 12.63 -11.72 -15.72
C SER A 3 12.69 -10.80 -14.50
N ARG A 4 12.14 -9.59 -14.59
CA ARG A 4 11.79 -8.80 -13.39
C ARG A 4 10.32 -9.02 -13.07
N ARG A 5 9.96 -10.24 -12.69
CA ARG A 5 8.68 -10.49 -12.02
C ARG A 5 8.92 -10.30 -10.53
N SER A 6 8.53 -9.14 -10.01
CA SER A 6 8.42 -8.97 -8.56
C SER A 6 7.14 -9.68 -8.12
N TYR A 7 7.24 -10.95 -7.72
CA TYR A 7 6.16 -11.66 -7.04
C TYR A 7 6.21 -11.29 -5.55
N SER A 8 5.94 -10.02 -5.24
CA SER A 8 5.59 -9.62 -3.88
C SER A 8 4.06 -9.64 -3.84
N ASP A 9 3.47 -10.76 -3.40
CA ASP A 9 2.03 -10.84 -3.22
C ASP A 9 1.71 -10.10 -1.91
N PHE A 10 1.17 -8.89 -2.03
CA PHE A 10 0.70 -8.12 -0.87
C PHE A 10 -0.66 -8.71 -0.49
N ARG A 11 -0.71 -9.67 0.44
CA ARG A 11 -1.96 -10.21 0.99
C ARG A 11 -1.81 -10.41 2.48
N GLY A 12 -2.81 -9.99 3.26
CA GLY A 12 -2.84 -10.29 4.69
C GLY A 12 -1.80 -9.51 5.48
N ASN A 13 -1.35 -8.34 4.99
CA ASN A 13 -0.44 -7.52 5.77
C ASN A 13 -1.23 -6.61 6.72
N PHE A 14 -0.66 -6.35 7.90
CA PHE A 14 -1.13 -5.30 8.78
C PHE A 14 -0.54 -3.96 8.35
N TRP A 15 -1.40 -2.95 8.22
CA TRP A 15 -1.00 -1.61 7.83
C TRP A 15 -1.49 -0.60 8.87
N ASP A 16 -0.57 0.10 9.51
CA ASP A 16 -0.84 1.14 10.51
C ASP A 16 -1.77 2.25 9.99
N ARG A 17 -1.71 2.52 8.68
CA ARG A 17 -2.55 3.52 8.01
C ARG A 17 -3.86 2.98 7.45
N TYR A 18 -4.13 1.68 7.55
CA TYR A 18 -5.39 1.13 7.07
C TYR A 18 -6.55 1.62 7.94
N ARG A 19 -7.58 2.18 7.29
CA ARG A 19 -8.77 2.75 7.93
C ARG A 19 -10.06 2.11 7.40
N GLY A 20 -9.94 0.99 6.69
CA GLY A 20 -11.12 0.27 6.22
C GLY A 20 -11.84 -0.44 7.37
N TYR A 21 -12.97 -1.05 7.04
CA TYR A 21 -13.84 -1.72 7.99
C TYR A 21 -13.87 -3.22 7.71
N ASP A 22 -14.29 -3.97 8.71
CA ASP A 22 -14.60 -5.40 8.63
C ASP A 22 -16.09 -5.58 8.97
N ARG A 23 -16.88 -6.01 7.98
CA ARG A 23 -18.31 -6.31 8.14
C ARG A 23 -18.58 -7.74 8.59
N ASN A 24 -17.67 -8.68 8.31
CA ASN A 24 -17.90 -10.11 8.51
C ASN A 24 -17.30 -10.62 9.83
N GLY A 25 -16.46 -9.83 10.49
CA GLY A 25 -15.85 -10.09 11.78
C GLY A 25 -14.66 -11.06 11.73
N ASP A 26 -14.00 -11.21 10.58
CA ASP A 26 -12.87 -12.14 10.42
C ASP A 26 -11.49 -11.51 10.71
N GLY A 27 -11.43 -10.21 11.05
CA GLY A 27 -10.19 -9.48 11.33
C GLY A 27 -9.44 -9.02 10.08
N VAL A 28 -10.02 -9.22 8.90
CA VAL A 28 -9.54 -8.73 7.60
C VAL A 28 -10.43 -7.59 7.13
N GLY A 29 -9.80 -6.58 6.55
CA GLY A 29 -10.48 -5.45 5.97
C GLY A 29 -11.19 -5.79 4.65
N ASP A 30 -12.45 -5.36 4.53
CA ASP A 30 -13.26 -5.53 3.31
C ASP A 30 -12.84 -4.62 2.15
N VAL A 31 -11.95 -3.65 2.39
CA VAL A 31 -11.51 -2.66 1.41
C VAL A 31 -10.04 -2.89 1.08
N PRO A 32 -9.67 -2.99 -0.21
CA PRO A 32 -8.27 -3.13 -0.61
C PRO A 32 -7.41 -1.95 -0.13
N PHE A 33 -6.22 -2.24 0.38
CA PHE A 33 -5.25 -1.22 0.79
C PHE A 33 -4.20 -1.01 -0.30
N HIS A 34 -3.89 0.26 -0.59
CA HIS A 34 -2.89 0.65 -1.59
C HIS A 34 -1.65 1.20 -0.85
N PRO A 35 -0.66 0.35 -0.52
CA PRO A 35 0.53 0.77 0.22
C PRO A 35 1.43 1.75 -0.56
N VAL A 36 1.37 1.72 -1.89
CA VAL A 36 2.20 2.55 -2.76
C VAL A 36 1.33 3.58 -3.46
N ARG A 37 1.78 4.83 -3.43
CA ARG A 37 1.18 5.96 -4.15
C ARG A 37 1.90 6.16 -5.47
N LEU A 38 1.22 6.70 -6.48
CA LEU A 38 1.81 6.97 -7.80
C LEU A 38 3.10 7.82 -7.72
N PHE A 39 3.14 8.82 -6.84
CA PHE A 39 4.32 9.66 -6.64
C PHE A 39 5.57 8.88 -6.19
N SER A 40 5.40 7.82 -5.39
CA SER A 40 6.52 6.99 -4.95
C SER A 40 7.22 6.29 -6.13
N LEU A 41 6.47 5.94 -7.18
CA LEU A 41 7.04 5.37 -8.42
C LEU A 41 7.84 6.40 -9.21
N VAL A 42 7.45 7.68 -9.15
CA VAL A 42 8.19 8.79 -9.77
C VAL A 42 9.51 9.00 -9.04
N VAL A 43 9.49 9.04 -7.70
CA VAL A 43 10.71 9.18 -6.88
C VAL A 43 11.65 8.00 -7.09
N ALA A 44 11.14 6.77 -7.17
CA ALA A 44 11.96 5.58 -7.42
C ALA A 44 12.73 5.64 -8.75
N GLN A 45 12.21 6.37 -9.74
CA GLN A 45 12.87 6.57 -11.04
C GLN A 45 13.70 7.86 -11.09
N ASN A 46 13.36 8.86 -10.29
CA ASN A 46 14.00 10.17 -10.26
C ASN A 46 14.04 10.71 -8.82
N GLU A 47 15.12 10.42 -8.11
CA GLU A 47 15.32 10.81 -6.70
C GLU A 47 15.17 12.33 -6.45
N PRO A 48 15.67 13.23 -7.31
CA PRO A 48 15.40 14.67 -7.23
C PRO A 48 13.92 15.07 -7.15
N ALA A 49 13.00 14.23 -7.62
CA ALA A 49 11.56 14.49 -7.53
C ALA A 49 11.07 14.62 -6.07
N LEU A 50 11.82 14.14 -5.08
CA LEU A 50 11.54 14.32 -3.65
C LEU A 50 11.29 15.78 -3.26
N VAL A 51 11.90 16.75 -3.95
CA VAL A 51 11.66 18.18 -3.72
C VAL A 51 10.17 18.56 -3.88
N LEU A 52 9.44 17.80 -4.69
CA LEU A 52 8.01 18.02 -4.97
C LEU A 52 7.10 17.42 -3.89
N GLN A 53 7.61 16.69 -2.90
CA GLN A 53 6.81 15.93 -1.92
C GLN A 53 5.76 16.77 -1.18
N ARG A 54 6.06 18.06 -0.93
CA ARG A 54 5.17 19.02 -0.26
C ARG A 54 4.50 20.01 -1.21
N SER A 55 4.61 19.77 -2.52
CA SER A 55 4.01 20.62 -3.55
C SER A 55 2.55 20.23 -3.81
N PRO A 56 1.71 21.14 -4.34
CA PRO A 56 0.34 20.83 -4.73
C PRO A 56 0.25 19.78 -5.85
N LEU A 57 1.35 19.54 -6.60
CA LEU A 57 1.41 18.51 -7.63
C LEU A 57 1.17 17.11 -7.04
N VAL A 58 1.69 16.83 -5.85
CA VAL A 58 1.49 15.53 -5.19
C VAL A 58 0.02 15.32 -4.87
N ALA A 59 -0.66 16.34 -4.34
CA ALA A 59 -2.10 16.26 -4.07
C ALA A 59 -2.92 16.00 -5.35
N LEU A 60 -2.53 16.59 -6.49
CA LEU A 60 -3.16 16.30 -7.78
C LEU A 60 -2.93 14.86 -8.25
N LEU A 61 -1.70 14.35 -8.07
CA LEU A 61 -1.39 12.94 -8.39
C LEU A 61 -2.21 11.99 -7.51
N ASP A 62 -2.45 12.34 -6.26
CA ASP A 62 -3.25 11.54 -5.34
C ASP A 62 -4.72 11.45 -5.78
N VAL A 63 -5.29 12.57 -6.24
CA VAL A 63 -6.64 12.60 -6.81
C VAL A 63 -6.69 11.81 -8.12
N ALA A 64 -5.66 11.94 -8.97
CA ALA A 64 -5.56 11.19 -10.21
C ALA A 64 -5.52 9.68 -9.96
N GLU A 65 -4.80 9.22 -8.94
CA GLU A 65 -4.75 7.81 -8.52
C GLU A 65 -6.14 7.29 -8.07
N GLN A 66 -6.91 8.09 -7.36
CA GLN A 66 -8.28 7.73 -6.96
C GLN A 66 -9.25 7.60 -8.16
N VAL A 67 -9.09 8.44 -9.19
CA VAL A 67 -9.97 8.45 -10.38
C VAL A 67 -9.50 7.46 -11.44
N LEU A 68 -8.19 7.24 -11.56
CA LEU A 68 -7.54 6.42 -12.58
C LEU A 68 -6.68 5.32 -11.93
N PRO A 69 -7.31 4.29 -11.31
CA PRO A 69 -6.60 3.21 -10.64
C PRO A 69 -5.69 2.39 -11.56
N VAL A 70 -5.84 2.52 -12.89
CA VAL A 70 -4.95 1.91 -13.90
C VAL A 70 -3.51 2.47 -13.87
N LEU A 71 -3.30 3.65 -13.27
CA LEU A 71 -1.99 4.30 -13.20
C LEU A 71 -1.07 3.68 -12.13
N THR A 72 -1.64 3.06 -11.10
CA THR A 72 -0.89 2.32 -10.08
C THR A 72 -0.94 0.82 -10.42
N PRO A 73 0.20 0.13 -10.57
CA PRO A 73 0.21 -1.30 -10.88
C PRO A 73 -0.60 -2.10 -9.85
N ALA A 74 -1.57 -2.89 -10.32
CA ALA A 74 -2.43 -3.73 -9.47
C ALA A 74 -1.67 -4.73 -8.59
N SER A 75 -0.41 -5.05 -8.94
CA SER A 75 0.49 -5.88 -8.14
C SER A 75 0.94 -5.23 -6.83
N LEU A 76 0.61 -3.96 -6.59
CA LEU A 76 0.99 -3.22 -5.38
C LEU A 76 -0.21 -2.97 -4.45
N VAL A 77 -1.30 -3.71 -4.62
CA VAL A 77 -2.52 -3.62 -3.82
C VAL A 77 -2.61 -4.81 -2.88
N ASP A 78 -2.93 -4.56 -1.61
CA ASP A 78 -3.32 -5.60 -0.66
C ASP A 78 -4.84 -5.79 -0.69
N PRO A 79 -5.37 -6.89 -1.26
CA PRO A 79 -6.81 -7.11 -1.36
C PRO A 79 -7.43 -7.59 -0.04
N SER A 80 -6.61 -7.93 0.96
CA SER A 80 -7.06 -8.52 2.23
C SER A 80 -6.20 -7.99 3.39
N PRO A 81 -6.19 -6.67 3.66
CA PRO A 81 -5.38 -6.07 4.70
C PRO A 81 -5.87 -6.51 6.09
N MET A 82 -4.97 -6.83 7.01
CA MET A 82 -5.33 -7.18 8.40
C MET A 82 -5.63 -5.94 9.23
N LEU A 83 -6.65 -6.02 10.09
CA LEU A 83 -7.00 -4.95 11.03
C LEU A 83 -6.09 -4.89 12.26
N GLU A 84 -5.55 -6.03 12.67
CA GLU A 84 -4.64 -6.13 13.82
C GLU A 84 -3.32 -6.75 13.40
N PRO A 85 -2.20 -6.33 14.00
CA PRO A 85 -0.92 -6.99 13.77
C PRO A 85 -0.99 -8.41 14.33
N PHE A 86 -0.36 -9.36 13.63
CA PHE A 86 -0.19 -10.70 14.16
C PHE A 86 0.43 -10.62 15.57
N PRO A 87 -0.11 -11.33 16.58
CA PRO A 87 0.49 -11.38 17.90
C PRO A 87 1.92 -11.89 17.77
N SER A 88 2.89 -11.00 17.94
CA SER A 88 4.29 -11.40 17.95
C SER A 88 4.52 -12.17 19.25
N GLY A 89 4.71 -13.48 19.16
CA GLY A 89 4.97 -14.35 20.32
C GLY A 89 6.28 -14.05 21.07
N TRP A 90 7.00 -12.99 20.71
CA TRP A 90 8.34 -12.64 21.22
C TRP A 90 8.30 -11.86 22.55
N GLY A 91 7.53 -12.36 23.51
CA GLY A 91 7.39 -11.72 24.82
C GLY A 91 6.84 -12.61 25.94
N ARG A 92 6.78 -13.92 25.73
CA ARG A 92 6.47 -14.89 26.79
C ARG A 92 7.53 -15.96 26.84
N GLU A 93 8.66 -15.63 27.48
CA GLU A 93 9.41 -16.65 28.20
C GLU A 93 9.07 -16.52 29.70
N PRO A 94 8.95 -17.65 30.42
CA PRO A 94 8.44 -17.74 31.79
C PRO A 94 9.36 -17.10 32.84
#